data_AF-A0A2U0T828-F1
#
_entry.id   AF-A0A2U0T828-F1
#
_cell.length_a   1.000
_cell.length_b   1.000
_cell.length_c   1.000
_cell.angle_alpha   90.00
_cell.angle_beta   90.00
_cell.angle_gamma   90.00
#
_symmetry.space_group_name_H-M   'P 1'
#
loop_
_entity.id
_entity.type
_entity.pdbx_description
1 polymer ?
#
loop_
_entity_poly.entity_id
_entity_poly.type
_entity_poly.pdbx_seq_one_letter_code
_entity_poly.pdbx_strand_id
1 'polypeptide(L)'
;MKCRTAKEFLRPMAIEHYITNRNSRLFIFMSLYSDEEPYPIEDLIQVQKSRVALLMADFERLPTAFLETELLFAKKMLTQIEKRAAELTNTNK
;
A
#
# COMPACT_ATOMS: atom_id res chain seq x y z
N MET A 1 1.13 -13.00 -3.29
CA MET A 1 0.68 -12.21 -4.45
C MET A 1 1.64 -12.40 -5.63
N LYS A 2 1.12 -12.41 -6.87
CA LYS A 2 1.93 -12.27 -8.10
C LYS A 2 2.54 -10.86 -8.17
N CYS A 3 3.62 -10.71 -8.95
CA CYS A 3 4.26 -9.42 -9.22
C CYS A 3 4.70 -8.64 -7.96
N ARG A 4 5.09 -9.35 -6.89
CA ARG A 4 5.38 -8.76 -5.57
C ARG A 4 6.39 -7.61 -5.64
N THR A 5 7.52 -7.79 -6.32
CA THR A 5 8.55 -6.75 -6.45
C THR A 5 8.02 -5.50 -7.15
N ALA A 6 7.26 -5.67 -8.24
CA ALA A 6 6.63 -4.54 -8.93
C ALA A 6 5.61 -3.86 -8.03
N LYS A 7 4.80 -4.61 -7.28
CA LYS A 7 3.83 -4.09 -6.32
C LYS A 7 4.49 -3.32 -5.17
N GLU A 8 5.64 -3.78 -4.67
CA GLU A 8 6.44 -3.06 -3.67
C GLU A 8 6.98 -1.75 -4.22
N PHE A 9 7.46 -1.75 -5.48
CA PHE A 9 7.98 -0.57 -6.16
C PHE A 9 6.88 0.46 -6.47
N LEU A 10 5.74 0.01 -7.00
CA LEU A 10 4.60 0.85 -7.38
C LEU A 10 3.71 1.24 -6.18
N ARG A 11 4.01 0.76 -4.98
CA ARG A 11 3.22 0.99 -3.76
C ARG A 11 2.87 2.47 -3.53
N PRO A 12 3.80 3.45 -3.63
CA PRO A 12 3.45 4.86 -3.39
C PRO A 12 2.40 5.38 -4.38
N MET A 13 2.53 5.03 -5.67
CA MET A 13 1.57 5.42 -6.70
C MET A 13 0.21 4.75 -6.50
N ALA A 14 0.21 3.48 -6.10
CA ALA A 14 -1.03 2.77 -5.78
C ALA A 14 -1.75 3.40 -4.57
N ILE A 15 -1.01 3.78 -3.51
CA ILE A 15 -1.55 4.51 -2.34
C ILE A 15 -2.20 5.82 -2.80
N GLU A 16 -1.47 6.62 -3.57
CA GLU A 16 -1.98 7.89 -4.09
C GLU A 16 -3.24 7.69 -4.93
N HIS A 17 -3.23 6.72 -5.85
CA HIS A 17 -4.38 6.38 -6.68
C HIS A 17 -5.63 6.10 -5.84
N TYR A 18 -5.52 5.21 -4.85
CA TYR A 18 -6.67 4.82 -4.03
C TYR A 18 -7.19 5.94 -3.12
N ILE A 19 -6.31 6.84 -2.68
CA ILE A 19 -6.68 7.96 -1.80
C ILE A 19 -7.30 9.12 -2.59
N THR A 20 -6.72 9.45 -3.75
CA THR A 20 -7.10 10.65 -4.52
C THR A 20 -8.20 10.37 -5.53
N ASN A 21 -8.20 9.20 -6.19
CA ASN A 21 -9.16 8.85 -7.22
C ASN A 21 -10.27 7.96 -6.64
N ARG A 22 -11.28 8.61 -6.03
CA ARG A 22 -12.41 7.89 -5.41
C ARG A 22 -13.33 7.16 -6.38
N ASN A 23 -13.26 7.49 -7.67
CA ASN A 23 -14.09 6.86 -8.71
C ASN A 23 -13.45 5.57 -9.25
N SER A 24 -12.13 5.46 -9.18
CA SER A 24 -11.42 4.23 -9.51
C SER A 24 -11.43 3.26 -8.33
N ARG A 25 -11.72 1.99 -8.62
CA ARG A 25 -11.73 0.90 -7.63
C ARG A 25 -10.54 -0.04 -7.77
N LEU A 26 -9.75 0.09 -8.83
CA LEU A 26 -8.64 -0.80 -9.13
C LEU A 26 -7.48 0.00 -9.72
N PHE A 27 -6.30 -0.13 -9.12
CA PHE A 27 -5.06 0.28 -9.74
C PHE A 27 -4.59 -0.83 -10.69
N ILE A 28 -4.23 -0.47 -11.93
CA ILE A 28 -3.70 -1.39 -12.93
C ILE A 28 -2.31 -0.94 -13.34
N PHE A 29 -1.45 -1.90 -13.67
CA PHE A 29 -0.09 -1.62 -14.12
C PHE A 29 0.37 -2.66 -15.13
N MET A 30 1.33 -2.29 -15.97
CA MET A 30 1.99 -3.20 -16.89
C MET A 30 3.02 -4.04 -16.15
N SER A 31 2.97 -5.36 -16.36
CA SER A 31 3.90 -6.34 -15.79
C SER A 31 4.40 -7.29 -16.87
N LEU A 32 5.37 -8.15 -16.54
CA LEU A 32 5.86 -9.18 -17.45
C LEU A 32 4.80 -10.22 -17.85
N TYR A 33 3.68 -10.30 -17.12
CA TYR A 33 2.64 -11.30 -17.33
C TYR A 33 1.37 -10.74 -17.96
N SER A 34 1.16 -9.43 -17.91
CA SER A 34 -0.04 -8.73 -18.40
C SER A 34 0.21 -7.23 -18.47
N ASP A 35 -0.28 -6.60 -19.54
CA ASP A 35 -0.28 -5.13 -19.68
C ASP A 35 -1.31 -4.46 -18.76
N GLU A 36 -2.30 -5.22 -18.30
CA GLU A 36 -3.38 -4.79 -17.41
C GLU A 36 -3.35 -5.56 -16.07
N GLU A 37 -2.16 -5.79 -15.51
CA GLU A 37 -2.03 -6.53 -14.25
C GLU A 37 -2.73 -5.76 -13.12
N PRO A 38 -3.66 -6.41 -12.38
CA PRO A 38 -4.38 -5.76 -11.31
C PRO A 38 -3.53 -5.63 -10.05
N TYR A 39 -3.63 -4.47 -9.41
CA TYR A 39 -3.14 -4.22 -8.06
C TYR A 39 -4.31 -3.87 -7.13
N PRO A 40 -5.02 -4.90 -6.62
CA PRO A 40 -6.17 -4.68 -5.76
C PRO A 40 -5.76 -4.05 -4.41
N ILE A 41 -6.71 -3.38 -3.76
CA ILE A 41 -6.43 -2.63 -2.51
C ILE A 41 -6.02 -3.58 -1.36
N GLU A 42 -6.50 -4.82 -1.39
CA GLU A 42 -6.14 -5.87 -0.44
C GLU A 42 -4.65 -6.23 -0.53
N ASP A 43 -4.15 -6.39 -1.76
CA ASP A 43 -2.73 -6.63 -2.01
C ASP A 43 -1.91 -5.40 -1.54
N LEU A 44 -2.38 -4.19 -1.82
CA LEU A 44 -1.71 -2.96 -1.40
C LEU A 44 -1.60 -2.87 0.13
N ILE A 45 -2.67 -3.21 0.85
CA ILE A 45 -2.67 -3.29 2.32
C ILE A 45 -1.63 -4.29 2.81
N GLN A 46 -1.55 -5.47 2.20
CA GLN A 46 -0.56 -6.48 2.58
C GLN A 46 0.89 -6.00 2.35
N VAL A 47 1.15 -5.34 1.21
CA VAL A 47 2.45 -4.75 0.92
C VAL A 47 2.79 -3.65 1.94
N GLN A 48 1.84 -2.76 2.24
CA GLN A 48 2.06 -1.67 3.19
C GLN A 48 2.26 -2.17 4.62
N LYS A 49 1.54 -3.22 5.06
CA LYS A 49 1.78 -3.91 6.34
C LYS A 49 3.20 -4.46 6.42
N SER A 50 3.66 -5.09 5.35
CA SER A 50 5.04 -5.62 5.28
C SER A 50 6.06 -4.49 5.38
N ARG A 51 5.82 -3.33 4.75
CA ARG A 51 6.69 -2.15 4.87
C ARG A 51 6.73 -1.60 6.29
N VAL A 52 5.59 -1.50 6.98
CA VAL A 52 5.52 -1.07 8.38
C VAL A 52 6.30 -2.03 9.27
N ALA A 53 6.12 -3.35 9.10
CA ALA A 53 6.84 -4.35 9.89
C ALA A 53 8.37 -4.27 9.71
N LEU A 54 8.84 -4.07 8.47
CA LEU A 54 10.26 -3.87 8.20
C LEU A 54 10.81 -2.61 8.88
N LEU A 55 10.10 -1.48 8.77
CA LEU A 55 10.48 -0.23 9.42
C LEU A 55 10.48 -0.34 10.95
N MET A 56 9.54 -1.09 11.52
CA MET A 56 9.52 -1.38 12.95
C MET A 56 10.75 -2.18 13.38
N ALA A 57 11.09 -3.26 12.68
CA ALA A 57 12.27 -4.06 12.98
C ALA A 57 13.58 -3.25 12.86
N ASP A 58 13.69 -2.40 11.85
CA ASP A 58 14.84 -1.50 11.71
C ASP A 58 14.91 -0.47 12.83
N PHE A 59 13.77 0.10 13.24
CA PHE A 59 13.70 1.04 14.35
C PHE A 59 14.05 0.40 15.69
N GLU A 60 13.59 -0.83 15.94
CA GLU A 60 13.94 -1.60 17.14
C GLU A 60 15.45 -1.89 17.21
N ARG A 61 16.08 -2.16 16.06
CA ARG A 61 17.52 -2.38 15.97
C ARG A 61 18.33 -1.09 16.15
N LEU A 62 17.86 0.02 15.57
CA LEU A 62 18.55 1.31 15.61
C LEU A 62 17.52 2.46 15.64
N PRO A 63 17.11 2.94 16.83
CA PRO A 63 16.11 3.99 16.94
C PRO A 63 16.70 5.34 16.52
N THR A 64 16.33 5.80 15.33
CA THR A 64 16.71 7.12 14.81
C THR A 64 15.47 7.94 14.52
N ALA A 65 15.58 9.28 14.63
CA ALA A 65 14.49 10.19 14.29
C ALA A 65 14.01 10.03 12.84
N PHE A 66 14.92 9.67 11.92
CA PHE A 66 14.59 9.34 10.54
C PHE A 66 13.64 8.14 10.46
N LEU A 67 14.01 7.01 11.08
CA LEU A 67 13.20 5.79 11.07
C LEU A 67 11.87 5.98 11.82
N GLU A 68 11.86 6.76 12.89
CA GLU A 68 10.63 7.12 13.60
C GLU A 68 9.65 7.87 12.68
N THR A 69 10.16 8.87 11.94
CA THR A 69 9.36 9.67 11.00
C THR A 69 8.83 8.81 9.86
N GLU A 70 9.68 7.98 9.26
CA GLU A 70 9.30 7.04 8.20
C GLU A 70 8.24 6.04 8.68
N LEU A 71 8.40 5.51 9.90
CA LEU A 71 7.45 4.57 10.49
C LEU A 71 6.10 5.24 10.76
N LEU A 72 6.10 6.46 11.30
CA LEU A 72 4.89 7.24 11.54
C LEU A 72 4.14 7.50 10.23
N PHE A 73 4.86 7.90 9.18
CA PHE A 73 4.29 8.11 7.86
C PHE A 73 3.70 6.82 7.28
N ALA A 74 4.45 5.71 7.34
CA ALA A 74 4.00 4.41 6.84
C ALA A 74 2.73 3.90 7.55
N LYS A 75 2.65 4.07 8.88
CA LYS A 75 1.45 3.74 9.67
C LYS A 75 0.26 4.61 9.28
N LYS A 76 0.47 5.93 9.12
CA LYS A 76 -0.58 6.86 8.68
C LYS A 76 -1.16 6.47 7.31
N MET A 77 -0.30 6.13 6.35
CA MET A 77 -0.73 5.66 5.04
C MET A 77 -1.50 4.35 5.13
N LEU A 78 -1.05 3.40 5.96
CA LEU A 78 -1.76 2.15 6.19
C LEU A 78 -3.19 2.38 6.70
N THR A 79 -3.37 3.24 7.70
CA THR A 79 -4.70 3.58 8.22
C THR A 79 -5.61 4.20 7.15
N GLN A 80 -5.06 5.05 6.29
CA GLN A 80 -5.83 5.67 5.21
C GLN A 80 -6.31 4.66 4.16
N ILE A 81 -5.44 3.74 3.73
CA ILE A 81 -5.82 2.72 2.75
C ILE A 81 -6.77 1.66 3.34
N GLU A 82 -6.63 1.31 4.63
CA GLU A 82 -7.58 0.41 5.30
C GLU A 82 -8.97 1.03 5.42
N LYS A 83 -9.05 2.33 5.78
CA LYS A 83 -10.31 3.07 5.77
C LYS A 83 -10.92 3.06 4.37
N ARG A 84 -10.12 3.30 3.32
CA ARG A 84 -10.58 3.29 1.94
C ARG A 84 -11.10 1.92 1.51
N ALA A 85 -10.44 0.83 1.91
CA ALA A 85 -10.92 -0.53 1.61
C ALA A 85 -12.29 -0.82 2.25
N ALA A 86 -12.51 -0.34 3.49
CA ALA A 86 -13.82 -0.43 4.14
C ALA A 86 -14.92 0.33 3.37
N GLU A 87 -14.62 1.55 2.89
CA GLU A 87 -15.56 2.33 2.05
C GLU A 87 -15.93 1.59 0.75
N LEU A 88 -14.95 0.99 0.07
CA LEU A 88 -15.17 0.20 -1.14
C LEU A 88 -16.05 -1.03 -0.88
N THR A 89 -15.89 -1.67 0.27
CA THR A 89 -16.70 -2.84 0.66
C THR A 89 -18.15 -2.47 0.95
N ASN A 90 -18.37 -1.32 1.61
CA ASN A 90 -19.72 -0.85 1.95
C ASN A 90 -20.53 -0.34 0.74
N THR A 91 -19.87 0.05 -0.35
CA THR A 91 -20.53 0.51 -1.58
C THR A 91 -21.05 -0.65 -2.45
N ASN A 92 -20.68 -1.90 -2.13
CA ASN A 92 -21.11 -3.11 -2.84
C ASN A 92 -22.25 -3.85 -2.14
N LYS A 93 -22.84 -3.28 -1.09
CA LYS A 93 -24.07 -3.76 -0.44
C LYS A 93 -25.25 -2.88 -0.83
#